data_AF-A0A3R7JV72-F1
#
_entry.id   AF-A0A3R7JV72-F1
#
_cell.length_a   1.000
_cell.length_b   1.000
_cell.length_c   1.000
_cell.angle_alpha   90.00
_cell.angle_beta   90.00
_cell.angle_gamma   90.00
#
_symmetry.space_group_name_H-M   'P 1'
#
loop_
_entity.id
_entity.type
_entity.pdbx_description
1 polymer ?
#
loop_
_entity_poly.entity_id
_entity_poly.type
_entity_poly.pdbx_seq_one_letter_code
_entity_poly.pdbx_strand_id
1 'polypeptide(L)'
;MLATLGTWDEGIRTFLQEAAQKGPQPLDMDYEERRRMTHEPRVRRQLELEDQWKGTFMEGIWKGMRRFARPVDDYKVSENRFYEYLVSVGISSEFLGNKLYKVFQSEACPEVDFLRVCKAIHLGLTEIGTSFKFLEHCYKSLAQGPVSEELDCATVMRACELQRRMNAQKTASTALELKLQQLEGVLQYFEETGETSVDIGVFRFMFFEERWRYWAGTFIKPLLEAAAKYFSFPYGVFPTIPLRWTKTTEPLSYDSHEVYDADSLLLRNVELTGGDNTIKKKKSRKGLSTSSSRKK
;
A
#
# COMPACT_ATOMS: atom_id res chain seq x y z
N MET A 1 -46.11 -33.27 31.41
CA MET A 1 -45.96 -32.20 30.40
C MET A 1 -44.50 -32.15 29.99
N LEU A 2 -44.14 -32.88 28.93
CA LEU A 2 -42.83 -32.80 28.27
C LEU A 2 -43.09 -32.16 26.91
N ALA A 3 -42.98 -30.83 26.87
CA ALA A 3 -43.18 -30.05 25.66
C ALA A 3 -42.12 -28.95 25.61
N THR A 4 -40.88 -29.33 25.27
CA THR A 4 -39.81 -28.42 24.83
C THR A 4 -38.59 -29.16 24.25
N LEU A 5 -38.80 -30.32 23.64
CA LEU A 5 -37.79 -30.89 22.75
C LEU A 5 -38.49 -31.09 21.42
N GLY A 6 -38.37 -30.07 20.55
CA GLY A 6 -38.77 -30.18 19.15
C GLY A 6 -38.21 -31.47 18.57
N THR A 7 -38.99 -32.10 17.70
CA THR A 7 -38.60 -33.34 17.02
C THR A 7 -37.22 -33.17 16.41
N TRP A 8 -36.39 -34.19 16.52
CA TRP A 8 -35.00 -34.20 16.04
C TRP A 8 -34.90 -33.75 14.56
N ASP A 9 -35.95 -34.02 13.78
CA ASP A 9 -36.12 -33.58 12.39
C ASP A 9 -36.32 -32.07 12.21
N GLU A 10 -36.95 -31.40 13.19
CA GLU A 10 -37.10 -29.94 13.21
C GLU A 10 -35.75 -29.30 13.53
N GLY A 11 -35.04 -29.83 14.55
CA GLY A 11 -33.71 -29.36 14.93
C GLY A 11 -32.66 -29.52 13.82
N ILE A 12 -32.73 -30.61 13.05
CA ILE A 12 -31.86 -30.83 11.88
C ILE A 12 -32.22 -29.91 10.72
N ARG A 13 -33.51 -29.66 10.46
CA ARG A 13 -33.91 -28.70 9.42
C ARG A 13 -33.46 -27.29 9.76
N THR A 14 -33.60 -26.87 11.02
CA THR A 14 -33.10 -25.57 11.49
C THR A 14 -31.59 -25.50 11.41
N PHE A 15 -30.87 -26.54 11.84
CA PHE A 15 -29.41 -26.61 11.70
C PHE A 15 -28.95 -26.58 10.23
N LEU A 16 -29.63 -27.28 9.32
CA LEU A 16 -29.32 -27.28 7.89
C LEU A 16 -29.69 -25.95 7.22
N GLN A 17 -30.77 -25.28 7.64
CA GLN A 17 -31.10 -23.93 7.18
C GLN A 17 -30.09 -22.90 7.70
N GLU A 18 -29.68 -22.99 8.96
CA GLU A 18 -28.63 -22.14 9.54
C GLU A 18 -27.26 -22.43 8.91
N ALA A 19 -26.94 -23.68 8.63
CA ALA A 19 -25.73 -24.07 7.91
C ALA A 19 -25.75 -23.62 6.44
N ALA A 20 -26.92 -23.58 5.79
CA ALA A 20 -27.10 -23.02 4.46
C ALA A 20 -27.02 -21.47 4.44
N GLN A 21 -27.26 -20.83 5.59
CA GLN A 21 -27.07 -19.39 5.80
C GLN A 21 -25.69 -19.02 6.32
N LYS A 22 -24.78 -19.99 6.58
CA LYS A 22 -23.41 -19.66 6.98
C LYS A 22 -22.74 -18.87 5.86
N GLY A 23 -22.22 -17.71 6.24
CA GLY A 23 -21.37 -16.90 5.38
C GLY A 23 -20.20 -17.71 4.81
N PRO A 24 -19.45 -17.14 3.84
CA PRO A 24 -18.34 -17.84 3.19
C PRO A 24 -17.43 -18.46 4.25
N GLN A 25 -17.14 -19.77 4.12
CA GLN A 25 -16.26 -20.44 5.06
C GLN A 25 -14.88 -19.78 4.99
N PRO A 26 -14.13 -19.68 6.11
CA PRO A 26 -12.83 -19.04 6.09
C PRO A 26 -11.90 -19.62 5.03
N LEU A 27 -11.92 -20.95 4.83
CA LEU A 27 -11.16 -21.64 3.77
C LEU A 27 -11.45 -21.14 2.34
N ASP A 28 -12.67 -20.66 2.10
CA ASP A 28 -13.13 -20.13 0.83
C ASP A 28 -12.84 -18.64 0.66
N MET A 29 -12.46 -17.94 1.72
CA MET A 29 -12.11 -16.52 1.67
C MET A 29 -10.65 -16.31 1.27
N ASP A 30 -10.40 -15.23 0.53
CA ASP A 30 -9.05 -14.77 0.25
C ASP A 30 -8.38 -14.17 1.50
N TYR A 31 -7.10 -13.83 1.38
CA TYR A 31 -6.32 -13.35 2.51
C TYR A 31 -6.86 -12.03 3.10
N GLU A 32 -7.25 -11.07 2.26
CA GLU A 32 -7.73 -9.77 2.73
C GLU A 32 -9.12 -9.88 3.33
N GLU A 33 -9.99 -10.68 2.71
CA GLU A 33 -11.31 -11.01 3.23
C GLU A 33 -11.21 -11.60 4.65
N ARG A 34 -10.27 -12.54 4.86
CA ARG A 34 -10.03 -13.12 6.19
C ARG A 34 -9.51 -12.10 7.19
N ARG A 35 -8.57 -11.24 6.78
CA ARG A 35 -8.08 -10.16 7.66
C ARG A 35 -9.23 -9.26 8.10
N ARG A 36 -10.20 -8.98 7.22
CA ARG A 36 -11.34 -8.11 7.53
C ARG A 36 -12.36 -8.76 8.46
N MET A 37 -12.50 -10.08 8.44
CA MET A 37 -13.44 -10.81 9.31
C MET A 37 -12.82 -11.29 10.63
N THR A 38 -11.48 -11.27 10.76
CA THR A 38 -10.82 -11.79 11.96
C THR A 38 -11.17 -11.02 13.24
N HIS A 39 -11.16 -11.75 14.35
CA HIS A 39 -11.25 -11.20 15.69
C HIS A 39 -9.87 -10.91 16.32
N GLU A 40 -8.78 -11.25 15.63
CA GLU A 40 -7.40 -11.05 16.11
C GLU A 40 -7.10 -9.55 16.37
N PRO A 41 -6.78 -9.15 17.62
CA PRO A 41 -6.54 -7.75 17.96
C PRO A 41 -5.42 -7.08 17.17
N ARG A 42 -4.35 -7.81 16.86
CA ARG A 42 -3.24 -7.33 16.03
C ARG A 42 -3.72 -6.92 14.64
N VAL A 43 -4.41 -7.82 13.94
CA VAL A 43 -4.88 -7.58 12.58
C VAL A 43 -5.93 -6.47 12.56
N ARG A 44 -6.84 -6.42 13.53
CA ARG A 44 -7.81 -5.32 13.66
C ARG A 44 -7.13 -3.96 13.78
N ARG A 45 -6.13 -3.87 14.66
CA ARG A 45 -5.37 -2.62 14.84
C ARG A 45 -4.61 -2.21 13.59
N GLN A 46 -4.02 -3.17 12.87
CA GLN A 46 -3.38 -2.91 11.59
C GLN A 46 -4.40 -2.35 10.58
N LEU A 47 -5.57 -2.98 10.46
CA LEU A 47 -6.64 -2.52 9.57
C LEU A 47 -7.14 -1.12 9.93
N GLU A 48 -7.29 -0.80 11.22
CA GLU A 48 -7.65 0.56 11.67
C GLU A 48 -6.63 1.63 11.24
N LEU A 49 -5.35 1.28 11.16
CA LEU A 49 -4.31 2.17 10.65
C LEU A 49 -4.33 2.23 9.12
N GLU A 50 -4.50 1.11 8.43
CA GLU A 50 -4.58 1.05 6.97
C GLU A 50 -5.82 1.78 6.42
N ASP A 51 -6.96 1.69 7.11
CA ASP A 51 -8.23 2.28 6.70
C ASP A 51 -8.20 3.81 6.76
N GLN A 52 -7.28 4.41 7.52
CA GLN A 52 -7.06 5.87 7.49
C GLN A 52 -6.53 6.36 6.14
N TRP A 53 -5.96 5.47 5.32
CA TRP A 53 -5.45 5.83 4.00
C TRP A 53 -6.50 5.70 2.91
N LYS A 54 -7.57 4.92 3.12
CA LYS A 54 -8.59 4.64 2.12
C LYS A 54 -9.31 5.92 1.70
N GLY A 55 -9.44 6.14 0.40
CA GLY A 55 -10.07 7.35 -0.16
C GLY A 55 -9.23 8.63 -0.01
N THR A 56 -7.97 8.52 0.42
CA THR A 56 -7.05 9.66 0.55
C THR A 56 -5.89 9.56 -0.43
N PHE A 57 -5.17 10.66 -0.65
CA PHE A 57 -3.93 10.69 -1.45
C PHE A 57 -2.85 9.70 -0.97
N MET A 58 -2.88 9.30 0.31
CA MET A 58 -1.94 8.32 0.87
C MET A 58 -2.24 6.88 0.41
N GLU A 59 -3.43 6.58 -0.13
CA GLU A 59 -3.80 5.22 -0.54
C GLU A 59 -2.82 4.65 -1.59
N GLY A 60 -2.47 5.46 -2.60
CA GLY A 60 -1.52 5.06 -3.64
C GLY A 60 -0.11 4.83 -3.09
N ILE A 61 0.32 5.71 -2.18
CA ILE A 61 1.64 5.61 -1.51
C ILE A 61 1.71 4.35 -0.67
N TRP A 62 0.70 4.12 0.17
CA TRP A 62 0.61 2.94 1.03
C TRP A 62 0.58 1.65 0.21
N LYS A 63 -0.23 1.61 -0.85
CA LYS A 63 -0.31 0.44 -1.75
C LYS A 63 1.04 0.06 -2.36
N GLY A 64 1.90 1.03 -2.65
CA GLY A 64 3.27 0.79 -3.11
C GLY A 64 4.16 0.19 -2.03
N MET A 65 4.17 0.81 -0.84
CA MET A 65 4.96 0.38 0.32
C MET A 65 4.56 -1.01 0.84
N ARG A 66 3.27 -1.28 0.92
CA ARG A 66 2.69 -2.53 1.43
C ARG A 66 3.13 -3.78 0.66
N ARG A 67 3.60 -3.64 -0.59
CA ARG A 67 4.16 -4.77 -1.36
C ARG A 67 5.48 -5.29 -0.78
N PHE A 68 6.21 -4.44 -0.05
CA PHE A 68 7.49 -4.76 0.56
C PHE A 68 7.36 -5.06 2.05
N ALA A 69 6.44 -4.38 2.72
CA ALA A 69 6.19 -4.53 4.16
C ALA A 69 4.99 -5.44 4.40
N ARG A 70 5.21 -6.62 4.99
CA ARG A 70 4.16 -7.60 5.22
C ARG A 70 3.45 -7.36 6.56
N PRO A 71 2.13 -7.66 6.66
CA PRO A 71 1.40 -7.54 7.92
C PRO A 71 1.95 -8.44 9.05
N VAL A 72 2.57 -9.57 8.70
CA VAL A 72 3.16 -10.52 9.66
C VAL A 72 4.30 -9.91 10.48
N ASP A 73 5.07 -9.02 9.86
CA ASP A 73 6.21 -8.34 10.47
C ASP A 73 5.78 -6.96 11.02
N ASP A 74 4.48 -6.75 11.22
CA ASP A 74 3.88 -5.46 11.60
C ASP A 74 4.30 -4.31 10.67
N TYR A 75 4.48 -4.63 9.38
CA TYR A 75 4.98 -3.73 8.33
C TYR A 75 6.39 -3.18 8.57
N LYS A 76 7.17 -3.83 9.42
CA LYS A 76 8.58 -3.55 9.57
C LYS A 76 9.38 -4.30 8.52
N VAL A 77 10.45 -3.66 8.06
CA VAL A 77 11.38 -4.27 7.12
C VAL A 77 12.81 -4.11 7.61
N SER A 78 13.63 -5.10 7.28
CA SER A 78 15.08 -5.02 7.47
C SER A 78 15.70 -3.93 6.59
N GLU A 79 16.91 -3.51 6.94
CA GLU A 79 17.68 -2.54 6.16
C GLU A 79 17.80 -2.92 4.68
N ASN A 80 18.14 -4.19 4.39
CA ASN A 80 18.26 -4.67 3.01
C ASN A 80 16.95 -4.55 2.23
N ARG A 81 15.82 -4.91 2.85
CA ARG A 81 14.49 -4.79 2.23
C ARG A 81 14.09 -3.34 2.02
N PHE A 82 14.51 -2.43 2.92
CA PHE A 82 14.32 -1.00 2.72
C PHE A 82 15.11 -0.48 1.51
N TYR A 83 16.37 -0.86 1.34
CA TYR A 83 17.15 -0.47 0.16
C TYR A 83 16.57 -1.06 -1.14
N GLU A 84 16.09 -2.30 -1.14
CA GLU A 84 15.37 -2.87 -2.28
C GLU A 84 14.13 -2.04 -2.66
N TYR A 85 13.37 -1.60 -1.66
CA TYR A 85 12.24 -0.69 -1.87
C TYR A 85 12.70 0.65 -2.48
N LEU A 86 13.76 1.27 -1.94
CA LEU A 86 14.30 2.53 -2.47
C LEU A 86 14.74 2.39 -3.94
N VAL A 87 15.41 1.31 -4.29
CA VAL A 87 15.78 1.01 -5.69
C VAL A 87 14.54 0.85 -6.56
N SER A 88 13.50 0.16 -6.08
CA SER A 88 12.25 -0.02 -6.82
C SER A 88 11.54 1.29 -7.16
N VAL A 89 11.67 2.31 -6.31
CA VAL A 89 11.09 3.65 -6.57
C VAL A 89 12.06 4.59 -7.29
N GLY A 90 13.26 4.12 -7.66
CA GLY A 90 14.23 4.87 -8.45
C GLY A 90 15.26 5.67 -7.66
N ILE A 91 15.48 5.31 -6.39
CA ILE A 91 16.56 5.85 -5.54
C ILE A 91 17.69 4.82 -5.53
N SER A 92 18.67 5.03 -6.41
CA SER A 92 19.88 4.19 -6.52
C SER A 92 21.14 4.84 -5.91
N SER A 93 21.03 6.08 -5.43
CA SER A 93 22.14 6.77 -4.77
C SER A 93 22.34 6.21 -3.38
N GLU A 94 23.52 5.63 -3.12
CA GLU A 94 23.90 5.10 -1.80
C GLU A 94 23.84 6.19 -0.71
N PHE A 95 24.33 7.40 -1.03
CA PHE A 95 24.27 8.52 -0.10
C PHE A 95 22.83 8.87 0.31
N LEU A 96 21.93 8.99 -0.66
CA LEU A 96 20.52 9.29 -0.38
C LEU A 96 19.84 8.12 0.34
N GLY A 97 20.15 6.88 -0.04
CA GLY A 97 19.65 5.68 0.62
C GLY A 97 20.03 5.64 2.09
N ASN A 98 21.32 5.78 2.40
CA ASN A 98 21.84 5.80 3.78
C ASN A 98 21.22 6.94 4.59
N LYS A 99 21.02 8.12 3.96
CA LYS A 99 20.36 9.25 4.62
C LYS A 99 18.90 8.93 4.96
N LEU A 100 18.15 8.37 4.01
CA LEU A 100 16.76 7.97 4.21
C LEU A 100 16.61 6.90 5.27
N TYR A 101 17.51 5.92 5.28
CA TYR A 101 17.51 4.87 6.30
C TYR A 101 17.68 5.47 7.69
N LYS A 102 18.67 6.35 7.89
CA LYS A 102 18.88 7.07 9.16
C LYS A 102 17.69 7.95 9.57
N VAL A 103 16.99 8.56 8.61
CA VAL A 103 15.82 9.41 8.87
C VAL A 103 14.63 8.59 9.39
N PHE A 104 14.42 7.39 8.85
CA PHE A 104 13.22 6.60 9.13
C PHE A 104 13.42 5.46 10.13
N GLN A 105 14.66 5.03 10.34
CA GLN A 105 15.03 4.09 11.39
C GLN A 105 14.60 4.63 12.76
N SER A 106 14.12 3.75 13.64
CA SER A 106 13.85 4.10 15.04
C SER A 106 15.11 3.88 15.87
N GLU A 107 15.42 4.75 16.83
CA GLU A 107 16.55 4.52 17.75
C GLU A 107 16.42 3.20 18.54
N ALA A 108 15.17 2.79 18.80
CA ALA A 108 14.88 1.58 19.56
C ALA A 108 14.92 0.28 18.72
N CYS A 109 14.95 0.36 17.39
CA CYS A 109 14.84 -0.81 16.52
C CYS A 109 15.55 -0.58 15.18
N PRO A 110 16.44 -1.50 14.74
CA PRO A 110 17.16 -1.33 13.49
C PRO A 110 16.28 -1.43 12.24
N GLU A 111 15.02 -1.85 12.39
CA GLU A 111 14.07 -2.00 11.29
C GLU A 111 13.37 -0.68 10.95
N VAL A 112 12.85 -0.60 9.72
CA VAL A 112 12.05 0.53 9.25
C VAL A 112 10.58 0.12 9.23
N ASP A 113 9.75 0.83 9.98
CA ASP A 113 8.29 0.66 10.00
C ASP A 113 7.64 1.47 8.88
N PHE A 114 7.06 0.80 7.87
CA PHE A 114 6.48 1.47 6.72
C PHE A 114 5.18 2.22 7.02
N LEU A 115 4.41 1.81 8.03
CA LEU A 115 3.25 2.59 8.49
C LEU A 115 3.72 3.90 9.12
N ARG A 116 4.79 3.87 9.92
CA ARG A 116 5.43 5.05 10.49
C ARG A 116 5.98 5.97 9.40
N VAL A 117 6.63 5.43 8.38
CA VAL A 117 7.11 6.18 7.19
C VAL A 117 5.94 6.87 6.49
N CYS A 118 4.87 6.14 6.17
CA CYS A 118 3.66 6.72 5.58
C CYS A 118 3.09 7.85 6.44
N LYS A 119 3.04 7.65 7.76
CA LYS A 119 2.52 8.68 8.67
C LYS A 119 3.42 9.92 8.69
N ALA A 120 4.74 9.76 8.68
CA ALA A 120 5.69 10.85 8.60
C ALA A 120 5.50 11.67 7.31
N ILE A 121 5.39 10.99 6.16
CA ILE A 121 5.16 11.62 4.85
C ILE A 121 3.83 12.38 4.86
N HIS A 122 2.75 11.76 5.36
CA HIS A 122 1.45 12.43 5.51
C HIS A 122 1.58 13.72 6.33
N LEU A 123 2.27 13.68 7.48
CA LEU A 123 2.49 14.88 8.31
C LEU A 123 3.30 15.93 7.56
N GLY A 124 4.38 15.53 6.88
CA GLY A 124 5.17 16.43 6.03
C GLY A 124 4.33 17.14 4.95
N LEU A 125 3.34 16.44 4.37
CA LEU A 125 2.45 16.96 3.34
C LEU A 125 1.28 17.80 3.86
N THR A 126 0.90 17.68 5.14
CA THR A 126 -0.30 18.33 5.70
C THR A 126 0.03 19.42 6.71
N GLU A 127 1.23 19.43 7.27
CA GLU A 127 1.68 20.43 8.22
C GLU A 127 2.05 21.75 7.53
N ILE A 128 1.60 22.88 8.09
CA ILE A 128 1.70 24.22 7.48
C ILE A 128 3.16 24.59 7.15
N GLY A 129 4.13 24.19 7.97
CA GLY A 129 5.55 24.56 7.81
C GLY A 129 6.32 23.75 6.76
N THR A 130 5.81 22.58 6.36
CA THR A 130 6.52 21.63 5.48
C THR A 130 5.75 21.28 4.21
N SER A 131 4.41 21.37 4.23
CA SER A 131 3.52 20.94 3.15
C SER A 131 3.92 21.54 1.80
N PHE A 132 4.08 22.86 1.74
CA PHE A 132 4.47 23.54 0.50
C PHE A 132 5.81 23.04 -0.02
N LYS A 133 6.80 22.81 0.85
CA LYS A 133 8.14 22.35 0.45
C LYS A 133 8.13 20.94 -0.14
N PHE A 134 7.26 20.06 0.38
CA PHE A 134 7.06 18.72 -0.18
C PHE A 134 6.38 18.78 -1.54
N LEU A 135 5.29 19.53 -1.65
CA LEU A 135 4.53 19.68 -2.89
C LEU A 135 5.38 20.36 -3.97
N GLU A 136 6.15 21.38 -3.61
CA GLU A 136 7.07 22.06 -4.50
C GLU A 136 8.13 21.08 -5.04
N HIS A 137 8.66 20.17 -4.20
CA HIS A 137 9.60 19.16 -4.64
C HIS A 137 8.98 18.18 -5.66
N CYS A 138 7.72 17.78 -5.43
CA CYS A 138 6.96 16.94 -6.35
C CYS A 138 6.66 17.69 -7.66
N TYR A 139 6.19 18.93 -7.59
CA TYR A 139 5.89 19.77 -8.73
C TYR A 139 7.12 20.03 -9.60
N LYS A 140 8.23 20.44 -8.99
CA LYS A 140 9.51 20.64 -9.71
C LYS A 140 10.04 19.36 -10.33
N SER A 141 9.73 18.20 -9.77
CA SER A 141 10.11 16.93 -10.37
C SER A 141 9.44 16.66 -11.72
N LEU A 142 8.32 17.34 -12.03
CA LEU A 142 7.63 17.25 -13.32
C LEU A 142 8.41 17.94 -14.43
N ALA A 143 8.97 19.13 -14.15
CA ALA A 143 9.70 19.96 -15.11
C ALA A 143 11.04 19.31 -15.53
N GLN A 144 11.29 19.23 -16.85
CA GLN A 144 12.59 18.77 -17.41
C GLN A 144 13.60 19.90 -17.65
N GLY A 145 13.31 21.13 -17.20
CA GLY A 145 14.12 22.33 -17.48
C GLY A 145 13.91 23.43 -16.43
N PRO A 146 14.62 24.57 -16.57
CA PRO A 146 14.56 25.65 -15.58
C PRO A 146 13.12 26.12 -15.37
N VAL A 147 12.79 26.27 -14.09
CA VAL A 147 11.45 26.44 -13.52
C VAL A 147 10.74 27.63 -14.16
N SER A 148 9.90 27.35 -15.16
CA SER A 148 8.71 28.18 -15.38
C SER A 148 7.82 28.00 -14.16
N GLU A 149 7.21 29.08 -13.66
CA GLU A 149 6.24 29.02 -12.56
C GLU A 149 5.03 28.14 -12.93
N GLU A 150 4.78 27.96 -14.23
CA GLU A 150 3.71 27.14 -14.79
C GLU A 150 4.23 26.05 -15.72
N LEU A 151 3.56 24.89 -15.70
CA LEU A 151 3.79 23.77 -16.61
C LEU A 151 2.78 23.84 -17.77
N ASP A 152 3.25 24.25 -18.95
CA ASP A 152 2.46 24.26 -20.18
C ASP A 152 2.25 22.84 -20.75
N CYS A 153 1.05 22.57 -21.25
CA CYS A 153 0.64 21.34 -21.93
C CYS A 153 1.63 20.89 -23.01
N ALA A 154 2.11 21.79 -23.87
CA ALA A 154 3.08 21.42 -24.93
C ALA A 154 4.41 20.94 -24.36
N THR A 155 4.81 21.45 -23.19
CA THR A 155 6.02 21.01 -22.50
C THR A 155 5.82 19.64 -21.85
N VAL A 156 4.66 19.40 -21.23
CA VAL A 156 4.32 18.10 -20.64
C VAL A 156 4.20 17.01 -21.71
N MET A 157 3.59 17.31 -22.86
CA MET A 157 3.49 16.37 -23.99
C MET A 157 4.88 15.95 -24.49
N ARG A 158 5.78 16.91 -24.75
CA ARG A 158 7.15 16.62 -25.18
C ARG A 158 7.92 15.78 -24.16
N ALA A 159 7.80 16.12 -22.87
CA ALA A 159 8.41 15.35 -21.80
C ALA A 159 7.88 13.91 -21.73
N CYS A 160 6.57 13.74 -21.92
CA CYS A 160 5.90 12.43 -21.93
C CYS A 160 6.38 11.57 -23.11
N GLU A 161 6.43 12.13 -24.32
CA GLU A 161 6.96 11.44 -25.50
C GLU A 161 8.42 11.02 -25.33
N LEU A 162 9.26 11.91 -24.79
CA LEU A 162 10.65 11.58 -24.49
C LEU A 162 10.74 10.41 -23.51
N GLN A 163 9.93 10.43 -22.45
CA GLN A 163 9.88 9.37 -21.46
C GLN A 163 9.43 8.03 -22.06
N ARG A 164 8.41 8.04 -22.94
CA ARG A 164 7.96 6.83 -23.67
C ARG A 164 9.08 6.23 -24.52
N ARG A 165 9.84 7.06 -25.24
CA ARG A 165 10.98 6.61 -26.06
C ARG A 165 12.08 5.98 -25.20
N MET A 166 12.39 6.58 -24.05
CA MET A 166 13.37 6.03 -23.11
C MET A 166 12.93 4.68 -22.53
N ASN A 167 11.64 4.53 -22.22
CA ASN A 167 11.09 3.26 -21.70
C ASN A 167 11.11 2.16 -22.76
N ALA A 168 10.96 2.49 -24.04
CA ALA A 168 11.03 1.53 -25.14
C ALA A 168 12.47 1.04 -25.43
N GLN A 169 13.49 1.85 -25.10
CA GLN A 169 14.90 1.54 -25.41
C GLN A 169 15.66 0.85 -24.28
N LYS A 170 15.19 0.95 -23.03
CA LYS A 170 15.78 0.27 -21.87
C LYS A 170 14.85 -0.85 -21.41
N THR A 171 15.38 -1.87 -20.70
CA THR A 171 14.54 -2.72 -19.84
C THR A 171 13.80 -1.79 -18.89
N ALA A 172 12.47 -1.70 -19.02
CA ALA A 172 11.64 -0.75 -18.27
C ALA A 172 11.97 -0.84 -16.77
N SER A 173 12.60 0.21 -16.24
CA SER A 173 12.79 0.32 -14.79
C SER A 173 11.56 0.99 -14.20
N THR A 174 11.06 0.50 -13.08
CA THR A 174 9.88 1.04 -12.37
C THR A 174 9.96 2.56 -12.15
N ALA A 175 11.15 3.10 -11.90
CA ALA A 175 11.38 4.53 -11.78
C ALA A 175 10.93 5.35 -13.02
N LEU A 176 11.22 4.83 -14.21
CA LEU A 176 10.87 5.46 -15.48
C LEU A 176 9.37 5.30 -15.80
N GLU A 177 8.74 4.22 -15.32
CA GLU A 177 7.29 4.03 -15.41
C GLU A 177 6.54 5.00 -14.50
N LEU A 178 7.00 5.19 -13.25
CA LEU A 178 6.42 6.18 -12.33
C LEU A 178 6.49 7.58 -12.93
N LYS A 179 7.63 7.95 -13.53
CA LYS A 179 7.79 9.24 -14.19
C LYS A 179 6.83 9.43 -15.37
N LEU A 180 6.59 8.37 -16.15
CA LEU A 180 5.61 8.40 -17.23
C LEU A 180 4.20 8.62 -16.67
N GLN A 181 3.80 7.86 -15.65
CA GLN A 181 2.48 7.98 -15.02
C GLN A 181 2.23 9.36 -14.42
N GLN A 182 3.26 10.00 -13.84
CA GLN A 182 3.18 11.38 -13.35
C GLN A 182 2.78 12.34 -14.47
N LEU A 183 3.45 12.26 -15.63
CA LEU A 183 3.20 13.12 -16.79
C LEU A 183 1.86 12.81 -17.44
N GLU A 184 1.50 11.53 -17.57
CA GLU A 184 0.22 11.10 -18.13
C GLU A 184 -0.97 11.59 -17.29
N GLY A 185 -0.86 11.62 -15.96
CA GLY A 185 -1.93 12.19 -15.12
C GLY A 185 -2.10 13.70 -15.30
N VAL A 186 -1.03 14.45 -15.59
CA VAL A 186 -1.14 15.88 -15.92
C VAL A 186 -1.77 16.08 -17.30
N LEU A 187 -1.42 15.24 -18.29
CA LEU A 187 -2.08 15.27 -19.61
C LEU A 187 -3.57 14.94 -19.52
N GLN A 188 -3.92 13.93 -18.72
CA GLN A 188 -5.32 13.58 -18.47
C GLN A 188 -6.07 14.77 -17.86
N TYR A 189 -5.46 15.52 -16.95
CA TYR A 189 -6.07 16.74 -16.41
C TYR A 189 -6.34 17.80 -17.49
N PHE A 190 -5.40 18.05 -18.41
CA PHE A 190 -5.61 18.96 -19.53
C PHE A 190 -6.74 18.50 -20.45
N GLU A 191 -6.83 17.20 -20.73
CA GLU A 191 -7.92 16.62 -21.53
C GLU A 191 -9.30 16.77 -20.85
N GLU A 192 -9.36 16.60 -19.53
CA GLU A 192 -10.61 16.69 -18.76
C GLU A 192 -11.10 18.12 -18.53
N THR A 193 -10.17 19.08 -18.39
CA THR A 193 -10.51 20.47 -18.00
C THR A 193 -10.44 21.46 -19.14
N GLY A 194 -9.72 21.14 -20.22
CA GLY A 194 -9.42 22.08 -21.30
C GLY A 194 -8.40 23.16 -20.93
N GLU A 195 -7.80 23.07 -19.74
CA GLU A 195 -6.72 23.97 -19.31
C GLU A 195 -5.47 23.77 -20.16
N THR A 196 -4.62 24.81 -20.23
CA THR A 196 -3.40 24.78 -21.05
C THR A 196 -2.12 24.88 -20.21
N SER A 197 -2.23 25.29 -18.95
CA SER A 197 -1.12 25.29 -18.00
C SER A 197 -1.57 24.79 -16.62
N VAL A 198 -0.61 24.26 -15.85
CA VAL A 198 -0.79 23.81 -14.47
C VAL A 198 0.24 24.54 -13.61
N ASP A 199 -0.24 25.34 -12.67
CA ASP A 199 0.58 25.94 -11.62
C ASP A 199 0.68 25.01 -10.39
N ILE A 200 1.42 25.44 -9.35
CA ILE A 200 1.54 24.67 -8.11
C ILE A 200 0.23 24.58 -7.32
N GLY A 201 -0.69 25.54 -7.49
CA GLY A 201 -2.00 25.56 -6.83
C GLY A 201 -2.92 24.46 -7.37
N VAL A 202 -3.02 24.36 -8.69
CA VAL A 202 -3.72 23.28 -9.41
C VAL A 202 -3.08 21.94 -9.11
N PHE A 203 -1.74 21.86 -9.16
CA PHE A 203 -1.04 20.64 -8.78
C PHE A 203 -1.39 20.18 -7.36
N ARG A 204 -1.38 21.12 -6.40
CA ARG A 204 -1.77 20.83 -5.00
C ARG A 204 -3.20 20.33 -4.93
N PHE A 205 -4.14 20.97 -5.63
CA PHE A 205 -5.53 20.54 -5.68
C PHE A 205 -5.64 19.09 -6.18
N MET A 206 -5.04 18.80 -7.34
CA MET A 206 -5.01 17.44 -7.90
C MET A 206 -4.40 16.45 -6.92
N PHE A 207 -3.28 16.79 -6.28
CA PHE A 207 -2.52 15.89 -5.40
C PHE A 207 -3.36 15.38 -4.22
N PHE A 208 -4.23 16.22 -3.66
CA PHE A 208 -5.06 15.88 -2.50
C PHE A 208 -6.45 15.35 -2.86
N GLU A 209 -6.86 15.43 -4.12
CA GLU A 209 -8.18 15.02 -4.55
C GLU A 209 -8.31 13.49 -4.61
N GLU A 210 -9.41 12.95 -4.08
CA GLU A 210 -9.61 11.49 -3.95
C GLU A 210 -9.52 10.74 -5.30
N ARG A 211 -9.96 11.36 -6.40
CA ARG A 211 -9.92 10.74 -7.73
C ARG A 211 -8.48 10.50 -8.22
N TRP A 212 -7.55 11.35 -7.80
CA TRP A 212 -6.14 11.30 -8.20
C TRP A 212 -5.25 10.54 -7.22
N ARG A 213 -5.83 9.86 -6.20
CA ARG A 213 -5.06 9.21 -5.12
C ARG A 213 -3.99 8.22 -5.57
N TYR A 214 -4.21 7.51 -6.67
CA TYR A 214 -3.20 6.59 -7.21
C TYR A 214 -2.12 7.33 -8.01
N TRP A 215 -2.49 8.42 -8.69
CA TRP A 215 -1.53 9.31 -9.34
C TRP A 215 -0.62 10.00 -8.31
N ALA A 216 -1.16 10.48 -7.19
CA ALA A 216 -0.36 11.04 -6.09
C ALA A 216 0.70 10.04 -5.58
N GLY A 217 0.36 8.74 -5.56
CA GLY A 217 1.27 7.64 -5.22
C GLY A 217 2.51 7.54 -6.11
N THR A 218 2.46 8.05 -7.34
CA THR A 218 3.60 8.02 -8.28
C THR A 218 4.73 8.97 -7.88
N PHE A 219 4.46 9.95 -7.00
CA PHE A 219 5.44 10.92 -6.51
C PHE A 219 6.24 10.43 -5.30
N ILE A 220 6.25 9.13 -5.01
CA ILE A 220 6.93 8.63 -3.82
C ILE A 220 8.43 8.93 -3.79
N LYS A 221 9.10 8.90 -4.94
CA LYS A 221 10.52 9.30 -5.02
C LYS A 221 10.75 10.76 -4.60
N PRO A 222 10.11 11.78 -5.22
CA PRO A 222 10.32 13.16 -4.79
C PRO A 222 9.83 13.41 -3.35
N LEU A 223 8.83 12.68 -2.85
CA LEU A 223 8.44 12.74 -1.43
C LEU A 223 9.55 12.24 -0.49
N LEU A 224 10.23 11.15 -0.85
CA LEU A 224 11.36 10.63 -0.07
C LEU A 224 12.58 11.57 -0.15
N GLU A 225 12.83 12.18 -1.31
CA GLU A 225 13.86 13.22 -1.44
C GLU A 225 13.55 14.45 -0.57
N ALA A 226 12.29 14.90 -0.56
CA ALA A 226 11.83 15.96 0.33
C ALA A 226 11.98 15.57 1.81
N ALA A 227 11.63 14.34 2.18
CA ALA A 227 11.82 13.83 3.54
C ALA A 227 13.31 13.81 3.93
N ALA A 228 14.19 13.33 3.05
CA ALA A 228 15.63 13.35 3.28
C ALA A 228 16.15 14.77 3.55
N LYS A 229 15.56 15.79 2.92
CA LYS A 229 15.94 17.19 3.10
C LYS A 229 15.34 17.82 4.35
N TYR A 230 14.04 17.65 4.59
CA TYR A 230 13.27 18.44 5.55
C TYR A 230 12.96 17.72 6.87
N PHE A 231 13.22 16.42 6.98
CA PHE A 231 13.09 15.68 8.26
C PHE A 231 14.42 15.55 9.02
N SER A 232 15.47 16.24 8.57
CA SER A 232 16.76 16.24 9.25
C SER A 232 17.35 17.65 9.35
N PHE A 233 18.12 17.87 10.41
CA PHE A 233 18.91 19.08 10.59
C PHE A 233 19.89 19.27 9.40
N PRO A 234 20.15 20.50 8.93
CA PRO A 234 19.70 21.79 9.47
C PRO A 234 18.36 22.30 8.93
N TYR A 235 17.78 21.64 7.92
CA TYR A 235 16.68 22.22 7.15
C TYR A 235 15.28 21.88 7.67
N GLY A 236 15.20 20.94 8.63
CA GLY A 236 13.98 20.69 9.38
C GLY A 236 14.15 19.62 10.45
N VAL A 237 13.03 19.07 10.90
CA VAL A 237 12.94 18.16 12.04
C VAL A 237 11.99 17.03 11.67
N PHE A 238 12.29 15.82 12.13
CA PHE A 238 11.38 14.69 11.95
C PHE A 238 10.05 14.96 12.66
N PRO A 239 8.89 14.76 12.00
CA PRO A 239 7.61 15.12 12.58
C PRO A 239 7.28 14.25 13.80
N THR A 240 6.62 14.83 14.79
CA THR A 240 6.15 14.09 15.97
C THR A 240 5.00 13.15 15.59
N ILE A 241 5.28 11.85 15.55
CA ILE A 241 4.28 10.84 15.17
C ILE A 241 3.43 10.46 16.40
N PRO A 242 2.08 10.48 16.30
CA PRO A 242 1.23 10.10 17.42
C PRO A 242 1.45 8.66 17.87
N LEU A 243 1.46 8.42 19.18
CA LEU A 243 1.81 7.13 19.78
C LEU A 243 1.00 5.93 19.25
N ARG A 244 -0.24 6.14 18.80
CA ARG A 244 -1.06 5.06 18.21
C ARG A 244 -0.42 4.41 16.97
N TRP A 245 0.47 5.15 16.28
CA TRP A 245 1.24 4.71 15.12
C TRP A 245 2.61 4.14 15.48
N THR A 246 3.05 4.27 16.74
CA THR A 246 4.38 3.81 17.19
C THR A 246 4.31 2.69 18.23
N LYS A 247 3.16 2.50 18.90
CA LYS A 247 2.99 1.34 19.77
C LYS A 247 3.14 0.10 18.91
N THR A 248 4.26 -0.60 19.03
CA THR A 248 4.38 -1.96 18.57
C THR A 248 3.24 -2.75 19.17
N THR A 249 2.45 -3.41 18.33
CA THR A 249 1.71 -4.55 18.83
C THR A 249 2.78 -5.56 19.17
N GLU A 250 3.18 -5.66 20.44
CA GLU A 250 3.94 -6.83 20.87
C GLU A 250 3.13 -8.02 20.34
N PRO A 251 3.72 -8.90 19.52
CA PRO A 251 3.02 -10.11 19.14
C PRO A 251 2.62 -10.74 20.46
N LEU A 252 1.32 -10.80 20.74
CA LEU A 252 0.81 -11.52 21.90
C LEU A 252 1.52 -12.86 21.86
N SER A 253 2.26 -13.18 22.92
CA SER A 253 2.96 -14.44 23.02
C SER A 253 1.96 -15.52 22.65
N TYR A 254 2.29 -16.36 21.66
CA TYR A 254 1.42 -17.44 21.24
C TYR A 254 1.10 -18.29 22.48
N ASP A 255 -0.10 -18.13 23.01
CA ASP A 255 -0.56 -18.91 24.15
C ASP A 255 -1.24 -20.16 23.59
N SER A 256 -0.59 -21.32 23.76
CA SER A 256 -1.16 -22.61 23.36
C SER A 256 -2.45 -22.96 24.12
N HIS A 257 -2.82 -22.18 25.15
CA HIS A 257 -3.99 -22.36 25.99
C HIS A 257 -5.09 -21.33 25.73
N GLU A 258 -4.81 -20.24 24.99
CA GLU A 258 -5.87 -19.41 24.45
C GLU A 258 -6.50 -20.11 23.24
N VAL A 259 -7.82 -20.27 23.27
CA VAL A 259 -8.59 -20.70 22.10
C VAL A 259 -8.57 -19.54 21.09
N TYR A 260 -7.48 -19.43 20.33
CA TYR A 260 -7.45 -18.55 19.18
C TYR A 260 -8.47 -19.07 18.15
N ASP A 261 -9.24 -18.15 17.59
CA ASP A 261 -10.11 -18.47 16.46
C ASP A 261 -9.29 -19.17 15.38
N ALA A 262 -9.79 -20.26 14.81
CA ALA A 262 -9.08 -21.08 13.82
C ALA A 262 -8.57 -20.21 12.64
N ASP A 263 -9.23 -19.09 12.40
CA ASP A 263 -8.89 -18.08 11.41
C ASP A 263 -7.61 -17.32 11.70
N SER A 264 -7.30 -17.06 12.97
CA SER A 264 -6.04 -16.39 13.37
C SER A 264 -4.83 -17.29 13.07
N LEU A 265 -4.97 -18.60 13.31
CA LEU A 265 -3.94 -19.59 12.97
C LEU A 265 -3.77 -19.72 11.45
N LEU A 266 -4.88 -19.74 10.70
CA LEU A 266 -4.84 -19.81 9.23
C LEU A 266 -4.21 -18.55 8.64
N LEU A 267 -4.53 -17.36 9.16
CA LEU A 267 -3.94 -16.08 8.74
C LEU A 267 -2.43 -16.07 8.97
N ARG A 268 -1.97 -16.42 10.17
CA ARG A 268 -0.55 -16.49 10.50
C ARG A 268 0.22 -17.47 9.61
N ASN A 269 -0.38 -18.62 9.28
CA ASN A 269 0.26 -19.60 8.39
C ASN A 269 0.35 -19.09 6.94
N VAL A 270 -0.66 -18.38 6.44
CA VAL A 270 -0.60 -17.74 5.10
C VAL A 270 0.47 -16.65 5.08
N GLU A 271 0.50 -15.83 6.12
CA GLU A 271 1.49 -14.77 6.36
C GLU A 271 2.94 -15.31 6.36
N LEU A 272 3.22 -16.36 7.13
CA LEU A 272 4.54 -16.98 7.25
C LEU A 272 4.97 -17.69 5.96
N THR A 273 4.05 -18.34 5.26
CA THR A 273 4.36 -19.05 4.01
C THR A 273 4.45 -18.12 2.80
N GLY A 274 3.99 -16.87 2.90
CA GLY A 274 4.01 -15.88 1.83
C GLY A 274 3.21 -16.30 0.59
N GLY A 275 2.33 -17.30 0.73
CA GLY A 275 1.61 -17.92 -0.37
C GLY A 275 0.23 -17.29 -0.58
N ASP A 276 0.07 -16.56 -1.68
CA ASP A 276 -1.24 -16.14 -2.15
C ASP A 276 -2.09 -17.38 -2.49
N ASN A 277 -3.07 -17.69 -1.63
CA ASN A 277 -3.99 -18.83 -1.82
C ASN A 277 -4.82 -18.74 -3.12
N THR A 278 -4.84 -17.58 -3.79
CA THR A 278 -5.48 -17.38 -5.09
C THR A 278 -4.86 -18.27 -6.19
N ILE A 279 -3.57 -18.61 -6.08
CA ILE A 279 -2.89 -19.49 -7.06
C ILE A 279 -3.31 -20.96 -6.90
N LYS A 280 -3.65 -21.40 -5.68
CA LYS A 280 -4.05 -22.79 -5.42
C LYS A 280 -5.48 -23.10 -5.88
N LYS A 281 -6.39 -22.12 -5.92
CA LYS A 281 -7.76 -22.32 -6.42
C LYS A 281 -7.85 -22.57 -7.93
N LYS A 282 -6.87 -22.10 -8.74
CA LYS A 282 -6.84 -22.37 -10.18
C LYS A 282 -6.36 -23.79 -10.53
N LYS A 283 -5.67 -24.49 -9.63
CA LYS A 283 -5.13 -25.83 -9.89
C LYS A 283 -6.11 -26.97 -9.62
N SER A 284 -7.18 -26.78 -8.85
CA SER A 284 -8.12 -27.87 -8.50
C SER A 284 -9.28 -28.07 -9.47
N ARG A 285 -9.43 -27.23 -10.51
CA ARG A 285 -10.57 -27.29 -11.45
C ARG A 285 -10.28 -27.87 -12.84
N LYS A 286 -9.11 -28.49 -13.06
CA LYS A 286 -8.82 -29.25 -14.30
C LYS A 286 -8.51 -30.71 -13.99
N GLY A 287 -9.44 -31.60 -14.36
CA GLY A 287 -9.12 -33.00 -14.66
C GLY A 287 -9.90 -34.08 -13.91
N LEU A 288 -11.21 -34.16 -14.11
CA LEU A 288 -11.96 -35.42 -14.00
C LEU A 288 -12.90 -35.53 -15.20
N SER A 289 -12.32 -35.54 -16.41
CA SER A 289 -12.99 -36.06 -17.59
C SER A 289 -12.76 -37.56 -17.64
N THR A 290 -13.80 -38.31 -17.27
CA THR A 290 -13.90 -39.76 -17.39
C THR A 290 -13.76 -40.19 -18.85
N SER A 291 -12.62 -40.75 -19.23
CA SER A 291 -12.48 -41.51 -20.47
C SER A 291 -13.07 -42.90 -20.26
N SER A 292 -14.34 -43.09 -20.61
CA SER A 292 -14.93 -44.41 -20.78
C SER A 292 -14.63 -44.93 -22.18
N SER A 293 -13.53 -45.65 -22.35
CA SER A 293 -13.34 -46.59 -23.46
C SER A 293 -13.25 -48.01 -22.89
N ARG A 294 -14.40 -48.69 -22.80
CA ARG A 294 -14.43 -50.14 -22.59
C ARG A 294 -14.71 -50.81 -23.92
N LYS A 295 -13.69 -51.53 -24.40
CA LYS A 295 -13.79 -52.59 -25.40
C LYS A 295 -14.89 -53.59 -25.02
N LYS A 296 -15.79 -53.87 -25.95
CA LYS A 296 -16.10 -55.22 -26.45
C LYS A 296 -16.64 -55.08 -27.87
#